data_AF-A0ABD4KT24-F1
#
_entry.id   AF-A0ABD4KT24-F1
#
_cell.length_a   1.000
_cell.length_b   1.000
_cell.length_c   1.000
_cell.angle_alpha   90.00
_cell.angle_beta   90.00
_cell.angle_gamma   90.00
#
_symmetry.space_group_name_H-M   'P 1'
#
loop_
_entity.id
_entity.type
_entity.pdbx_description
1 polymer ?
#
loop_
_entity_poly.entity_id
_entity_poly.type
_entity_poly.pdbx_seq_one_letter_code
_entity_poly.pdbx_strand_id
1 'polypeptide(L)'
;NKHGGPAEVVITKPIDKASPLLGNAFSKQEHLQCTINFFRTNEQGYNENFYTIELVDALITTLSFDQPNVLNSGDEDMSETLHLSYRDITWKHKIAGTEGYETWERDLE
;
A
#
# COMPACT_ATOMS: atom_id res chain seq x y z
N ASN A 1 -7.59 -23.67 -10.60
CA ASN A 1 -7.90 -22.58 -9.66
C ASN A 1 -8.48 -21.40 -10.39
N LYS A 2 -9.74 -21.06 -10.11
CA LYS A 2 -10.50 -20.02 -10.83
C LYS A 2 -10.27 -18.59 -10.33
N HIS A 3 -9.38 -18.41 -9.36
CA HIS A 3 -8.99 -17.11 -8.85
C HIS A 3 -7.47 -17.06 -8.93
N GLY A 4 -6.95 -16.06 -9.64
CA GLY A 4 -5.52 -15.73 -9.59
C GLY A 4 -5.10 -15.51 -8.14
N GLY A 5 -3.79 -15.48 -7.88
CA GLY A 5 -3.26 -15.26 -6.53
C GLY A 5 -3.90 -14.06 -5.81
N PRO A 6 -3.70 -13.95 -4.48
CA PRO A 6 -4.28 -12.88 -3.68
C PRO A 6 -4.11 -11.53 -4.37
N ALA A 7 -5.20 -10.76 -4.45
CA ALA A 7 -5.13 -9.39 -4.94
C ALA A 7 -4.13 -8.61 -4.09
N GLU A 8 -3.27 -7.82 -4.75
CA GLU A 8 -2.23 -7.05 -4.07
C GLU A 8 -2.62 -5.56 -4.02
N VAL A 9 -2.27 -4.90 -2.92
CA VAL A 9 -2.25 -3.44 -2.87
C VAL A 9 -0.86 -2.96 -3.24
N VAL A 10 -0.77 -2.15 -4.29
CA VAL A 10 0.48 -1.57 -4.76
C VAL A 10 0.57 -0.10 -4.37
N ILE A 11 1.68 0.30 -3.76
CA ILE A 11 1.93 1.68 -3.33
C ILE A 11 3.29 2.11 -3.86
N THR A 12 3.35 3.28 -4.49
CA THR A 12 4.60 3.95 -4.84
C THR A 12 4.78 5.18 -3.95
N LYS A 13 5.96 5.33 -3.36
CA LYS A 13 6.33 6.50 -2.57
C LYS A 13 7.78 6.92 -2.85
N PRO A 14 8.20 8.14 -2.50
CA PRO A 14 9.61 8.52 -2.51
C PRO A 14 10.43 7.65 -1.55
N ILE A 15 11.72 7.48 -1.83
CA ILE A 15 12.64 6.90 -0.83
C ILE A 15 12.69 7.83 0.39
N ASP A 16 12.53 7.28 1.60
CA ASP A 16 12.53 8.05 2.84
C ASP A 16 13.11 7.24 4.01
N LYS A 17 12.95 7.75 5.25
CA LYS A 17 13.45 7.11 6.47
C LYS A 17 12.87 5.71 6.71
N ALA A 18 11.70 5.39 6.14
CA ALA A 18 11.08 4.08 6.28
C ALA A 18 11.65 3.05 5.30
N SER A 19 12.27 3.47 4.19
CA SER A 19 12.77 2.55 3.14
C SER A 19 13.67 1.42 3.67
N PRO A 20 14.66 1.67 4.55
CA PRO A 20 15.47 0.58 5.10
C PRO A 20 14.68 -0.39 6.00
N LEU A 21 13.64 0.09 6.68
CA LEU A 21 12.78 -0.73 7.53
C LEU A 21 11.82 -1.58 6.68
N LEU A 22 11.31 -1.02 5.59
CA LEU A 22 10.52 -1.77 4.59
C LEU A 22 11.36 -2.87 3.94
N GLY A 23 12.63 -2.60 3.64
CA GLY A 23 13.58 -3.62 3.17
C GLY A 23 13.80 -4.74 4.18
N ASN A 24 13.90 -4.42 5.47
CA ASN A 24 13.98 -5.43 6.53
C ASN A 24 12.70 -6.27 6.63
N ALA A 25 11.53 -5.62 6.61
CA ALA A 25 10.24 -6.31 6.67
C ALA A 25 10.06 -7.26 5.47
N PHE A 26 10.43 -6.80 4.27
CA PHE A 26 10.45 -7.62 3.05
C PHE A 26 11.37 -8.83 3.20
N SER A 27 12.63 -8.62 3.61
CA SER A 27 13.62 -9.70 3.75
C SER A 27 13.24 -10.72 4.82
N LYS A 28 12.54 -10.30 5.88
CA LYS A 28 12.17 -11.17 6.99
C LYS A 28 10.76 -11.75 6.85
N GLN A 29 10.03 -11.38 5.81
CA GLN A 29 8.61 -11.71 5.65
C GLN A 29 7.83 -11.37 6.93
N GLU A 30 8.07 -10.16 7.45
CA GLU A 30 7.41 -9.66 8.64
C GLU A 30 5.94 -9.36 8.34
N HIS A 31 5.04 -9.87 9.18
CA HIS A 31 3.61 -9.61 9.07
C HIS A 31 3.27 -8.21 9.58
N LEU A 32 2.63 -7.41 8.73
CA LEU A 32 2.36 -6.00 8.93
C LEU A 32 0.87 -5.74 9.17
N GLN A 33 0.60 -4.67 9.92
CA GLN A 33 -0.70 -4.01 9.97
C GLN A 33 -0.54 -2.69 9.22
N CYS A 34 -1.27 -2.51 8.13
CA CYS A 34 -1.13 -1.34 7.28
C CYS A 34 -2.41 -0.51 7.28
N THR A 35 -2.28 0.81 7.35
CA THR A 35 -3.39 1.74 7.16
C THR A 35 -2.99 2.78 6.14
N ILE A 36 -3.72 2.83 5.03
CA ILE A 36 -3.50 3.75 3.92
C ILE A 36 -4.63 4.78 3.97
N ASN A 37 -4.27 6.04 4.17
CA ASN A 37 -5.23 7.14 4.25
C ASN A 37 -5.16 7.99 2.99
N PHE A 38 -6.29 8.17 2.33
CA PHE A 38 -6.42 9.00 1.15
C PHE A 38 -7.05 10.34 1.55
N PHE A 39 -6.34 11.40 1.19
CA PHE A 39 -6.76 12.77 1.47
C PHE A 39 -7.23 13.45 0.19
N ARG A 40 -8.20 14.36 0.33
CA ARG A 40 -8.62 15.29 -0.72
C ARG A 40 -8.89 16.67 -0.14
N THR A 41 -8.81 17.70 -0.97
CA THR A 41 -9.27 19.05 -0.59
C THR A 41 -10.79 19.09 -0.58
N ASN A 42 -11.38 19.50 0.54
CA ASN A 42 -12.83 19.66 0.67
C ASN A 42 -13.31 21.05 0.22
N GLU A 43 -14.62 21.28 0.26
CA GLU A 43 -15.24 22.56 -0.16
C GLU A 43 -14.76 23.77 0.65
N GLN A 44 -14.24 23.56 1.86
CA GLN A 44 -13.69 24.59 2.74
C GLN A 44 -12.19 24.84 2.50
N GLY A 45 -11.56 24.10 1.58
CA GLY A 45 -10.14 24.20 1.28
C GLY A 45 -9.23 23.40 2.24
N TYR A 46 -9.79 22.56 3.12
CA TYR A 46 -9.02 21.72 4.04
C TYR A 46 -8.78 20.33 3.45
N ASN A 47 -7.64 19.72 3.79
CA ASN A 47 -7.39 18.31 3.48
C ASN A 47 -8.19 17.43 4.44
N GLU A 48 -9.16 16.69 3.91
CA GLU A 48 -9.93 15.70 4.66
C GLU A 48 -9.51 14.28 4.26
N ASN A 49 -9.37 13.39 5.25
CA ASN A 49 -9.25 11.96 5.00
C ASN A 49 -10.64 11.44 4.62
N PHE A 50 -10.87 11.20 3.32
CA PHE A 50 -12.17 10.77 2.81
C PHE A 50 -12.28 9.26 2.64
N TYR A 51 -11.14 8.55 2.57
CA TYR A 51 -11.10 7.12 2.31
C TYR A 51 -9.90 6.47 3.00
N THR A 52 -10.11 5.29 3.58
CA THR A 52 -9.07 4.51 4.26
C THR A 52 -9.10 3.06 3.77
N ILE A 53 -7.91 2.49 3.56
CA ILE A 53 -7.72 1.05 3.40
C ILE A 53 -6.94 0.54 4.61
N GLU A 54 -7.43 -0.51 5.26
CA GLU A 54 -6.77 -1.22 6.34
C GLU A 54 -6.42 -2.64 5.88
N LEU A 55 -5.16 -3.04 6.03
CA LEU A 55 -4.68 -4.39 5.73
C LEU A 55 -4.22 -5.07 7.01
N VAL A 56 -4.67 -6.30 7.21
CA VAL A 56 -4.30 -7.15 8.34
C VAL A 56 -3.48 -8.32 7.83
N ASP A 57 -2.42 -8.64 8.56
CA ASP A 57 -1.55 -9.78 8.26
C ASP A 57 -0.86 -9.63 6.89
N ALA A 58 -0.46 -8.39 6.58
CA ALA A 58 0.09 -8.03 5.29
C ALA A 58 1.57 -8.43 5.17
N LEU A 59 1.99 -8.85 3.98
CA LEU A 59 3.38 -9.14 3.65
C LEU A 59 3.79 -8.33 2.43
N ILE A 60 4.99 -7.75 2.48
CA ILE A 60 5.61 -7.16 1.29
C ILE A 60 6.05 -8.34 0.40
N THR A 61 5.42 -8.50 -0.76
CA THR A 61 5.73 -9.56 -1.74
C THR A 61 6.77 -9.10 -2.75
N THR A 62 6.78 -7.80 -3.06
CA THR A 62 7.74 -7.17 -3.96
C THR A 62 8.13 -5.80 -3.41
N LEU A 63 9.43 -5.51 -3.44
CA LEU A 63 9.99 -4.18 -3.18
C LEU A 63 10.96 -3.85 -4.32
N SER A 64 10.65 -2.80 -5.07
CA SER A 64 11.51 -2.27 -6.15
C SER A 64 11.73 -0.78 -5.96
N PHE A 65 12.84 -0.25 -6.47
CA PHE A 65 13.09 1.18 -6.52
C PHE A 65 13.32 1.63 -7.95
N ASP A 66 12.95 2.87 -8.23
CA ASP A 66 13.23 3.55 -9.48
C ASP A 66 14.11 4.77 -9.21
N GLN A 67 15.19 4.86 -9.97
CA GLN A 67 16.10 6.01 -9.99
C GLN A 67 16.03 6.61 -11.39
N PRO A 68 15.33 7.74 -11.56
CA PRO A 68 15.20 8.39 -12.85
C PRO A 68 16.56 8.73 -13.47
N ASN A 69 16.66 8.63 -14.80
CA ASN A 69 17.89 9.03 -15.49
C ASN A 69 17.99 10.55 -15.48
N VAL A 70 18.95 11.09 -14.73
CA VAL A 70 19.21 12.53 -14.57
C VAL A 70 19.38 13.30 -15.89
N LEU A 71 19.75 12.64 -17.00
CA LEU A 71 19.85 13.29 -18.31
C LEU A 71 18.49 13.46 -19.01
N ASN A 72 17.49 12.66 -18.64
CA ASN A 72 16.16 12.64 -19.25
C ASN A 72 15.09 13.27 -18.36
N SER A 73 15.19 13.11 -17.04
CA SER A 73 14.18 13.48 -16.05
C SER A 73 14.82 14.28 -14.91
N GLY A 74 15.36 15.46 -15.29
CA GLY A 74 16.31 16.29 -14.53
C GLY A 74 16.18 16.30 -13.01
N ASP A 75 14.98 16.55 -12.48
CA ASP A 75 14.73 16.73 -11.03
C ASP A 75 13.70 15.72 -10.45
N GLU A 76 13.49 14.57 -11.08
CA GLU A 76 12.60 13.54 -10.49
C GLU A 76 13.28 12.83 -9.32
N ASP A 77 12.56 12.73 -8.20
CA ASP A 77 13.03 12.04 -7.00
C ASP A 77 13.00 10.51 -7.16
N MET A 78 13.94 9.83 -6.48
CA MET A 78 13.89 8.37 -6.33
C MET A 78 12.59 7.92 -5.67
N SER A 79 12.00 6.86 -6.20
CA SER A 79 10.81 6.23 -5.63
C SER A 79 11.01 4.75 -5.36
N GLU A 80 10.19 4.18 -4.48
CA GLU A 80 10.05 2.75 -4.30
C GLU A 80 8.60 2.32 -4.45
N THR A 81 8.42 1.12 -5.00
CA THR A 81 7.12 0.48 -5.17
C THR A 81 7.06 -0.77 -4.30
N LEU A 82 6.00 -0.83 -3.49
CA LEU A 82 5.68 -1.89 -2.56
C LEU A 82 4.48 -2.64 -3.09
N HIS A 83 4.57 -3.96 -3.18
CA HIS A 83 3.42 -4.84 -3.36
C HIS A 83 3.10 -5.49 -2.03
N LEU A 84 1.86 -5.33 -1.58
CA LEU A 84 1.37 -5.85 -0.31
C LEU A 84 0.31 -6.92 -0.58
N SER A 85 0.64 -8.16 -0.26
CA SER A 85 -0.38 -9.19 -0.04
C SER A 85 -0.95 -9.05 1.38
N TYR A 86 -2.14 -9.57 1.61
CA TYR A 86 -2.84 -9.45 2.89
C TYR A 86 -3.76 -10.64 3.13
N ARG A 87 -4.10 -10.88 4.41
CA ARG A 87 -5.15 -11.83 4.78
C ARG A 87 -6.49 -11.14 4.84
N ASP A 88 -6.59 -10.00 5.51
CA ASP A 88 -7.82 -9.20 5.53
C ASP A 88 -7.56 -7.82 4.95
N ILE A 89 -8.58 -7.30 4.26
CA ILE A 89 -8.63 -5.92 3.77
C ILE A 89 -9.97 -5.31 4.16
N THR A 90 -9.94 -4.04 4.58
CA THR A 90 -11.15 -3.24 4.79
C THR A 90 -11.02 -1.91 4.07
N TRP A 91 -12.03 -1.57 3.26
CA TRP A 91 -12.16 -0.29 2.59
C TRP A 91 -13.23 0.55 3.30
N LYS A 92 -12.92 1.79 3.64
CA LYS A 92 -13.84 2.69 4.35
C LYS A 92 -13.93 4.03 3.65
N HIS A 93 -15.10 4.39 3.13
CA HIS A 93 -15.37 5.74 2.65
C HIS A 93 -15.93 6.60 3.79
N LYS A 94 -15.07 7.35 4.45
CA LYS A 94 -15.36 8.05 5.72
C LYS A 94 -16.48 9.08 5.62
N ILE A 95 -16.59 9.79 4.48
CA ILE A 95 -17.60 10.84 4.30
C ILE A 95 -18.98 10.25 3.95
N ALA A 96 -19.02 9.15 3.19
CA ALA A 96 -20.25 8.48 2.79
C ALA A 96 -20.75 7.47 3.84
N GLY A 97 -19.88 7.08 4.78
CA GLY A 97 -20.18 6.10 5.83
C GLY A 97 -20.27 4.65 5.33
N THR A 98 -19.85 4.38 4.09
CA THR A 98 -19.86 3.04 3.52
C THR A 98 -18.54 2.32 3.76
N GLU A 99 -18.62 1.01 3.94
CA GLU A 99 -17.47 0.14 4.10
C GLU A 99 -17.65 -1.17 3.34
N GLY A 100 -16.53 -1.78 2.97
CA GLY A 100 -16.45 -3.12 2.43
C GLY A 100 -15.28 -3.85 3.07
N TYR A 101 -15.37 -5.17 3.18
CA TYR A 101 -14.30 -6.00 3.72
C TYR A 101 -14.16 -7.27 2.89
N GLU A 102 -12.96 -7.82 2.89
CA GLU A 102 -12.68 -9.13 2.30
C GLU A 102 -11.58 -9.83 3.10
N THR A 103 -11.70 -11.15 3.22
CA THR A 103 -10.69 -12.03 3.81
C THR A 103 -10.27 -13.04 2.75
N TRP A 104 -8.97 -13.09 2.46
CA TRP A 104 -8.38 -14.09 1.61
C TRP A 104 -8.04 -15.32 2.44
N GLU A 105 -8.83 -16.39 2.29
CA GLU A 105 -8.48 -17.69 2.83
C GLU A 105 -7.31 -18.25 2.00
N ARG A 106 -6.17 -18.46 2.65
CA ARG A 106 -5.17 -19.36 2.08
C ARG A 106 -5.74 -20.77 2.25
N ASP A 107 -6.13 -21.40 1.14
CA ASP A 107 -6.38 -22.84 1.13
C ASP A 107 -5.12 -23.52 1.67
N LEU A 108 -5.19 -23.97 2.92
CA LEU A 108 -4.15 -24.80 3.53
C LEU A 108 -4.37 -26.23 3.03
N GLU A 109 -3.86 -26.52 1.83
CA GLU A 109 -3.52 -27.89 1.41
C GLU A 109 -2.00 -28.09 1.39
#